data_AF-A0A0A7G058-F1
#
_entry.id   AF-A0A0A7G058-F1
#
_cell.length_a   1.000
_cell.length_b   1.000
_cell.length_c   1.000
_cell.angle_alpha   90.00
_cell.angle_beta   90.00
_cell.angle_gamma   90.00
#
_symmetry.space_group_name_H-M   'P 1'
#
loop_
_entity.id
_entity.type
_entity.pdbx_description
1 polymer ?
#
loop_
_entity_poly.entity_id
_entity_poly.type
_entity_poly.pdbx_seq_one_letter_code
_entity_poly.pdbx_strand_id
1 'polypeptide(L)'
;MLASLYFLGIACCGISYLTKDFRKTLKIKNKIEESWEDVIKGCTDRKSEDTFEITDIDIKSYGFDSTLEFKKGTNFSFLKSLQSSIESAFGGEVRFILNKDKTSANMIVHLNELPIDDKEKIYFIWDKIFSNKSKVRNIIGESYKIEDISDIYVDGEVAGYRLKVNIPLGLSYEVLENHKDLIDKSLGKSIIKWDEDLNIVVIDIEKQKVNFNYDFKPVKVEPYELCVGLGNFKKNIILNFKKLPNALIGGIPCSGKSIAIMTALMNSCLSNGKDKLGLFFNMLTDKQDFRPFKNIEQCCSYSETLEKCIGSLERLRNEHKIRNSLFNKCKENITNIYSYNKIAKNKLPILMLIIDEIANFKEDDTDSPDIKAKKKKYNKLLNLLCREARNSGIYVVILSQRAGEDSIGVSLRGFLCNKICFKQNTKEAAYTTLGNDEAAKLAISLDVNKRTFVYENIDGIDTGRSFIVDDDIFNKNLQKFKVKKTSRFEEKFKNKAKSISYS
;
A
#
# COMPACT_ATOMS: atom_id res chain seq x y z
N MET A 1 -8.11 48.51 14.73
CA MET A 1 -7.94 48.30 13.29
C MET A 1 -6.72 49.02 12.66
N LEU A 2 -5.77 49.54 13.45
CA LEU A 2 -4.47 50.07 12.94
C LEU A 2 -3.24 49.65 13.78
N ALA A 3 -3.41 48.83 14.83
CA ALA A 3 -2.33 48.39 15.71
C ALA A 3 -1.74 47.00 15.37
N SER A 4 -2.44 46.21 14.56
CA SER A 4 -1.99 44.87 14.12
C SER A 4 -0.90 44.92 13.04
N LEU A 5 -0.72 46.05 12.35
CA LEU A 5 0.32 46.27 11.33
C LEU A 5 1.73 46.49 11.90
N TYR A 6 1.89 46.62 13.23
CA TYR A 6 3.17 46.90 13.88
C TYR A 6 3.81 45.69 14.60
N PHE A 7 3.11 44.55 14.68
CA PHE A 7 3.68 43.34 15.29
C PHE A 7 4.72 42.64 14.39
N LEU A 8 4.66 42.92 13.09
CA LEU A 8 5.43 42.26 12.05
C LEU A 8 6.36 43.21 11.28
N GLY A 9 6.76 44.34 11.87
CA GLY A 9 7.84 45.20 11.36
C GLY A 9 9.22 44.51 11.24
N ILE A 10 9.30 43.19 11.53
CA ILE A 10 10.48 42.34 11.41
C ILE A 10 10.20 41.11 10.50
N ALA A 11 8.99 40.96 9.95
CA ALA A 11 8.52 39.74 9.28
C ALA A 11 9.30 39.33 8.03
N CYS A 12 9.95 40.26 7.32
CA CYS A 12 10.53 39.94 6.02
C CYS A 12 12.05 39.75 5.97
N CYS A 13 12.81 39.86 7.08
CA CYS A 13 14.28 39.85 6.97
C CYS A 13 15.12 39.14 8.04
N GLY A 14 14.55 38.38 8.99
CA GLY A 14 15.36 37.36 9.65
C GLY A 14 15.09 37.10 11.11
N ILE A 15 14.32 36.05 11.36
CA ILE A 15 14.37 35.35 12.65
C ILE A 15 15.72 34.62 12.83
N SER A 16 16.37 34.22 11.72
CA SER A 16 17.78 33.77 11.71
C SER A 16 18.78 34.87 12.16
N TYR A 17 18.45 36.15 11.92
CA TYR A 17 19.27 37.29 12.34
C TYR A 17 18.94 37.75 13.78
N LEU A 18 17.74 37.46 14.28
CA LEU A 18 17.26 37.84 15.61
C LEU A 18 17.87 37.02 16.75
N THR A 19 18.23 35.76 16.52
CA THR A 19 18.87 34.91 17.54
C THR A 19 20.31 35.32 17.87
N LYS A 20 20.90 36.26 17.11
CA LYS A 20 22.24 36.81 17.35
C LYS A 20 22.27 38.16 18.07
N ASP A 21 21.13 38.83 18.25
CA ASP A 21 21.04 40.17 18.85
C ASP A 21 20.16 40.17 20.11
N PHE A 22 20.80 39.98 21.26
CA PHE A 22 20.18 39.83 22.58
C PHE A 22 19.17 40.95 22.92
N ARG A 23 19.43 42.19 22.48
CA ARG A 23 18.55 43.34 22.77
C ARG A 23 17.22 43.26 22.01
N LYS A 24 17.22 42.66 20.82
CA LYS A 24 15.98 42.47 20.04
C LYS A 24 15.16 41.30 20.60
N THR A 25 15.81 40.23 21.03
CA THR A 25 15.18 39.08 21.70
C THR A 25 14.43 39.52 22.96
N LEU A 26 15.05 40.36 23.80
CA LEU A 26 14.41 40.85 25.03
C LEU A 26 13.17 41.71 24.75
N LYS A 27 13.23 42.61 23.75
CA LYS A 27 12.07 43.42 23.35
C LYS A 27 10.89 42.56 22.86
N ILE A 28 11.17 41.47 22.15
CA ILE A 28 10.12 40.55 21.68
C ILE A 28 9.48 39.82 22.86
N LYS A 29 10.28 39.33 23.82
CA LYS A 29 9.76 38.67 25.02
C LYS A 29 8.84 39.57 25.83
N ASN A 30 9.25 40.81 26.11
CA ASN A 30 8.41 41.77 26.85
C ASN A 30 7.07 42.02 26.13
N LYS A 31 7.10 42.11 24.79
CA LYS A 31 5.88 42.33 24.00
C LYS A 31 4.94 41.12 24.02
N ILE A 32 5.49 39.90 24.10
CA ILE A 32 4.71 38.68 24.29
C ILE A 32 4.02 38.70 25.66
N GLU A 33 4.75 39.06 26.71
CA GLU A 33 4.21 39.19 28.08
C GLU A 33 3.10 40.25 28.14
N GLU A 34 3.32 41.44 27.56
CA GLU A 34 2.29 42.50 27.46
C GLU A 34 1.02 42.00 26.76
N SER A 35 1.17 41.30 25.63
CA SER A 35 0.02 40.77 24.88
C SER A 35 -0.73 39.68 25.65
N TRP A 36 0.01 38.85 26.39
CA TRP A 36 -0.57 37.84 27.27
C TRP A 36 -1.39 38.47 28.38
N GLU A 37 -0.85 39.49 29.05
CA GLU A 37 -1.59 40.23 30.08
C GLU A 37 -2.89 40.83 29.54
N ASP A 38 -2.85 41.41 28.34
CA ASP A 38 -4.03 41.99 27.70
C ASP A 38 -5.10 40.93 27.41
N VAL A 39 -4.70 39.74 26.96
CA VAL A 39 -5.63 38.61 26.76
C VAL A 39 -6.28 38.20 28.08
N ILE A 40 -5.49 38.02 29.15
CA ILE A 40 -6.01 37.59 30.44
C ILE A 40 -6.93 38.65 31.04
N LYS A 41 -6.57 39.94 30.99
CA LYS A 41 -7.42 41.05 31.45
C LYS A 41 -8.71 41.14 30.66
N GLY A 42 -8.66 40.85 29.35
CA GLY A 42 -9.83 40.87 28.47
C GLY A 42 -10.77 39.67 28.65
N CYS A 43 -10.27 38.54 29.14
CA CYS A 43 -11.05 37.31 29.28
C CYS A 43 -11.39 36.95 30.74
N THR A 44 -10.76 37.58 31.73
CA THR A 44 -10.92 37.25 33.15
C THR A 44 -10.91 38.50 34.03
N ASP A 45 -11.64 38.47 35.15
CA ASP A 45 -11.62 39.54 36.16
C ASP A 45 -10.38 39.50 37.09
N ARG A 46 -9.36 38.67 36.75
CA ARG A 46 -8.17 38.42 37.56
C ARG A 46 -6.90 38.81 36.79
N LYS A 47 -5.80 39.05 37.51
CA LYS A 47 -4.50 39.29 36.88
C LYS A 47 -3.92 37.98 36.30
N SER A 48 -3.02 38.09 35.33
CA SER A 48 -2.22 36.97 34.78
C SER A 48 -1.47 36.22 35.88
N GLU A 49 -0.82 36.94 36.78
CA GLU A 49 -0.10 36.43 37.96
C GLU A 49 -1.00 35.60 38.91
N ASP A 50 -2.31 35.83 38.88
CA ASP A 50 -3.32 35.12 39.69
C ASP A 50 -4.06 34.01 38.93
N THR A 51 -3.71 33.80 37.65
CA THR A 51 -4.41 32.86 36.75
C THR A 51 -3.45 31.91 36.03
N PHE A 52 -2.69 32.43 35.07
CA PHE A 52 -1.74 31.72 34.24
C PHE A 52 -0.49 32.60 34.05
N GLU A 53 0.62 32.15 34.61
CA GLU A 53 1.90 32.86 34.50
C GLU A 53 2.70 32.29 33.33
N ILE A 54 3.06 33.16 32.37
CA ILE A 54 4.03 32.81 31.32
C ILE A 54 5.42 32.73 31.96
N THR A 55 6.06 31.60 31.76
CA THR A 55 7.44 31.30 32.13
C THR A 55 8.17 30.78 30.89
N ASP A 56 9.50 30.95 30.87
CA ASP A 56 10.39 30.35 29.86
C ASP A 56 9.97 30.54 28.39
N ILE A 57 9.98 31.78 27.89
CA ILE A 57 9.73 32.06 26.47
C ILE A 57 10.96 31.66 25.62
N ASP A 58 10.76 30.78 24.64
CA ASP A 58 11.76 30.40 23.64
C ASP A 58 11.31 30.80 22.23
N ILE A 59 12.11 31.60 21.53
CA ILE A 59 11.75 32.13 20.21
C ILE A 59 12.21 31.17 19.13
N LYS A 60 11.27 30.76 18.26
CA LYS A 60 11.47 29.79 17.19
C LYS A 60 11.28 30.44 15.82
N SER A 61 11.66 29.74 14.75
CA SER A 61 11.47 30.20 13.37
C SER A 61 10.00 30.41 12.99
N TYR A 62 9.08 29.70 13.65
CA TYR A 62 7.64 29.77 13.42
C TYR A 62 6.91 30.72 14.39
N GLY A 63 7.56 31.25 15.42
CA GLY A 63 6.91 32.00 16.49
C GLY A 63 7.63 31.79 17.81
N PHE A 64 6.96 31.19 18.80
CA PHE A 64 7.58 30.94 20.10
C PHE A 64 6.90 29.82 20.87
N ASP A 65 7.67 29.24 21.79
CA ASP A 65 7.22 28.32 22.82
C ASP A 65 7.27 29.03 24.18
N SER A 66 6.39 28.66 25.10
CA SER A 66 6.41 29.16 26.47
C SER A 66 5.77 28.14 27.41
N THR A 67 6.17 28.16 28.68
CA THR A 67 5.52 27.39 29.75
C THR A 67 4.50 28.26 30.45
N LEU A 68 3.29 27.74 30.68
CA LEU A 68 2.23 28.39 31.43
C LEU A 68 2.03 27.68 32.76
N GLU A 69 2.34 28.34 33.87
CA GLU A 69 2.06 27.81 35.20
C GLU A 69 0.60 28.09 35.61
N PHE A 70 -0.06 27.08 36.17
CA PHE A 70 -1.43 27.21 36.66
C PHE A 70 -1.43 27.69 38.11
N LYS A 71 -2.10 28.81 38.36
CA LYS A 71 -2.29 29.34 39.70
C LYS A 71 -3.60 28.83 40.31
N LYS A 72 -3.85 29.18 41.57
CA LYS A 72 -4.94 28.59 42.36
C LYS A 72 -6.30 28.85 41.72
N GLY A 73 -6.99 27.77 41.35
CA GLY A 73 -8.33 27.81 40.76
C GLY A 73 -8.35 27.89 39.23
N THR A 74 -7.20 27.84 38.55
CA THR A 74 -7.13 27.61 37.10
C THR A 74 -6.83 26.14 36.79
N ASN A 75 -7.19 25.73 35.58
CA ASN A 75 -6.95 24.38 35.09
C ASN A 75 -6.80 24.39 33.56
N PHE A 76 -6.38 23.26 33.01
CA PHE A 76 -6.15 23.13 31.57
C PHE A 76 -7.41 23.34 30.71
N SER A 77 -8.59 22.99 31.22
CA SER A 77 -9.84 23.21 30.49
C SER A 77 -10.16 24.70 30.38
N PHE A 78 -9.89 25.46 31.43
CA PHE A 78 -10.05 26.91 31.40
C PHE A 78 -9.05 27.53 30.43
N LEU A 79 -7.78 27.09 30.44
CA LEU A 79 -6.78 27.56 29.47
C LEU A 79 -7.24 27.33 28.02
N LYS A 80 -7.75 26.13 27.70
CA LYS A 80 -8.29 25.83 26.37
C LYS A 80 -9.46 26.72 25.96
N SER A 81 -10.28 27.17 26.91
CA SER A 81 -11.38 28.09 26.60
C SER A 81 -10.90 29.46 26.11
N LEU A 82 -9.66 29.83 26.42
CA LEU A 82 -9.04 31.09 26.01
C LEU A 82 -8.37 31.01 24.64
N GLN A 83 -8.30 29.83 24.02
CA GLN A 83 -7.50 29.59 22.81
C GLN A 83 -7.79 30.59 21.68
N SER A 84 -9.06 30.85 21.36
CA SER A 84 -9.41 31.78 20.27
C SER A 84 -9.03 33.23 20.57
N SER A 85 -9.10 33.66 21.83
CA SER A 85 -8.64 35.00 22.23
C SER A 85 -7.13 35.13 22.09
N ILE A 86 -6.40 34.08 22.47
CA ILE A 86 -4.94 34.01 22.37
C ILE A 86 -4.51 34.01 20.89
N GLU A 87 -5.14 33.18 20.05
CA GLU A 87 -4.92 33.15 18.60
C GLU A 87 -5.16 34.52 17.96
N SER A 88 -6.24 35.21 18.35
CA SER A 88 -6.55 36.55 17.86
C SER A 88 -5.53 37.61 18.31
N ALA A 89 -5.01 37.50 19.53
CA ALA A 89 -4.06 38.48 20.07
C ALA A 89 -2.68 38.35 19.43
N PHE A 90 -2.21 37.12 19.24
CA PHE A 90 -0.90 36.87 18.64
C PHE A 90 -0.94 36.85 17.10
N GLY A 91 -2.12 36.73 16.47
CA GLY A 91 -2.24 36.68 15.01
C GLY A 91 -1.69 35.37 14.43
N GLY A 92 -2.05 34.25 15.07
CA GLY A 92 -1.48 32.94 14.78
C GLY A 92 -2.33 31.79 15.29
N GLU A 93 -1.80 30.57 15.14
CA GLU A 93 -2.37 29.35 15.69
C GLU A 93 -1.71 29.00 17.02
N VAL A 94 -2.49 28.45 17.96
CA VAL A 94 -1.99 28.12 19.29
C VAL A 94 -2.29 26.68 19.65
N ARG A 95 -1.29 26.02 20.24
CA ARG A 95 -1.37 24.65 20.75
C ARG A 95 -0.97 24.62 22.21
N PHE A 96 -1.69 23.84 23.01
CA PHE A 96 -1.37 23.62 24.43
C PHE A 96 -1.08 22.15 24.74
N ILE A 97 0.02 21.90 25.43
CA ILE A 97 0.44 20.57 25.89
C ILE A 97 0.48 20.57 27.41
N LEU A 98 -0.43 19.82 28.05
CA LEU A 98 -0.44 19.69 29.51
C LEU A 98 0.79 18.91 29.99
N ASN A 99 1.52 19.49 30.94
CA ASN A 99 2.69 18.84 31.53
C ASN A 99 2.27 17.73 32.51
N LYS A 100 3.17 16.77 32.78
CA LYS A 100 2.87 15.56 33.58
C LYS A 100 2.44 15.89 35.02
N ASP A 101 2.94 16.99 35.56
CA ASP A 101 2.61 17.51 36.89
C ASP A 101 1.16 18.01 36.98
N LYS A 102 0.51 18.26 35.83
CA LYS A 102 -0.81 18.89 35.68
C LYS A 102 -0.92 20.29 36.29
N THR A 103 0.20 20.90 36.65
CA THR A 103 0.30 22.25 37.23
C THR A 103 0.84 23.26 36.23
N SER A 104 1.26 22.81 35.04
CA SER A 104 1.70 23.68 33.97
C SER A 104 1.31 23.13 32.60
N ALA A 105 1.34 23.97 31.56
CA ALA A 105 1.21 23.56 30.17
C ALA A 105 2.14 24.33 29.27
N ASN A 106 2.72 23.66 28.27
CA ASN A 106 3.49 24.34 27.25
C ASN A 106 2.52 24.92 26.21
N MET A 107 2.69 26.20 25.91
CA MET A 107 2.02 26.93 24.84
C MET A 107 2.97 27.08 23.66
N ILE A 108 2.54 26.61 22.50
CA ILE A 108 3.27 26.71 21.23
C ILE A 108 2.45 27.66 20.35
N VAL A 109 3.07 28.74 19.89
CA VAL A 109 2.42 29.77 19.06
C VAL A 109 3.08 29.83 17.70
N HIS A 110 2.32 29.51 16.65
CA HIS A 110 2.71 29.66 15.25
C HIS A 110 2.10 30.94 14.69
N LEU A 111 2.93 31.91 14.32
CA LEU A 111 2.48 33.16 13.71
C LEU A 111 2.20 32.95 12.21
N ASN A 112 1.05 33.42 11.72
CA ASN A 112 0.55 33.09 10.37
C ASN A 112 1.51 33.46 9.22
N GLU A 113 2.33 34.50 9.38
CA GLU A 113 3.27 34.97 8.36
C GLU A 113 4.61 34.21 8.37
N LEU A 114 4.84 33.33 9.34
CA LEU A 114 6.10 32.62 9.52
C LEU A 114 6.04 31.18 8.99
N PRO A 115 7.16 30.67 8.43
CA PRO A 115 7.23 29.29 8.01
C PRO A 115 7.23 28.37 9.24
N ILE A 116 6.54 27.24 9.11
CA ILE A 116 6.51 26.17 10.10
C ILE A 116 7.04 24.89 9.47
N ASP A 117 7.79 24.11 10.25
CA ASP A 117 8.22 22.78 9.82
C ASP A 117 7.00 21.86 9.63
N ASP A 118 7.08 20.94 8.67
CA ASP A 118 5.96 20.07 8.34
C ASP A 118 5.52 19.20 9.53
N LYS A 119 6.45 18.74 10.39
CA LYS A 119 6.09 17.93 11.56
C LYS A 119 5.32 18.74 12.59
N GLU A 120 5.73 19.99 12.82
CA GLU A 120 5.00 20.91 13.70
C GLU A 120 3.62 21.22 13.11
N LYS A 121 3.53 21.46 11.81
CA LYS A 121 2.26 21.66 11.12
C LYS A 121 1.33 20.44 11.27
N ILE A 122 1.86 19.22 11.22
CA ILE A 122 1.09 17.99 11.47
C ILE A 122 0.48 18.02 12.87
N TYR A 123 1.24 18.39 13.89
CA TYR A 123 0.72 18.49 15.26
C TYR A 123 -0.40 19.52 15.40
N PHE A 124 -0.27 20.72 14.81
CA PHE A 124 -1.32 21.74 14.84
C PHE A 124 -2.63 21.24 14.20
N ILE A 125 -2.52 20.63 13.02
CA ILE A 125 -3.68 20.09 12.31
C ILE A 125 -4.29 18.89 13.06
N TRP A 126 -3.45 18.02 13.62
CA TRP A 126 -3.90 16.88 14.42
C TRP A 126 -4.74 17.32 15.62
N ASP A 127 -4.24 18.29 16.38
CA ASP A 127 -4.95 18.82 17.54
C ASP A 127 -6.26 19.49 17.13
N LYS A 128 -6.34 20.16 15.98
CA LYS A 128 -7.60 20.69 15.43
C LYS A 128 -8.62 19.59 15.11
N ILE A 129 -8.18 18.49 14.50
CA ILE A 129 -9.05 17.35 14.18
C ILE A 129 -9.61 16.71 15.46
N PHE A 130 -8.80 16.59 16.50
CA PHE A 130 -9.11 15.83 17.73
C PHE A 130 -9.41 16.70 18.97
N SER A 131 -9.55 18.02 18.83
CA SER A 131 -9.81 18.93 19.96
C SER A 131 -11.28 19.05 20.35
N ASN A 132 -12.21 19.05 19.38
CA ASN A 132 -13.53 19.68 19.55
C ASN A 132 -14.76 18.76 19.45
N LYS A 133 -14.64 17.44 19.65
CA LYS A 133 -15.80 16.53 19.58
C LYS A 133 -15.90 15.63 20.82
N SER A 134 -17.09 15.54 21.41
CA SER A 134 -17.39 14.61 22.51
C SER A 134 -17.12 13.15 22.15
N LYS A 135 -17.23 12.80 20.86
CA LYS A 135 -17.01 11.43 20.35
C LYS A 135 -15.53 11.02 20.20
N VAL A 136 -14.58 11.96 20.31
CA VAL A 136 -13.15 11.66 20.19
C VAL A 136 -12.40 11.87 21.51
N ARG A 137 -13.14 11.98 22.63
CA ARG A 137 -12.56 12.08 23.96
C ARG A 137 -13.09 10.99 24.87
N ASN A 138 -12.24 10.47 25.75
CA ASN A 138 -12.67 9.57 26.83
C ASN A 138 -13.28 10.37 28.00
N ILE A 139 -13.72 9.65 29.04
CA ILE A 139 -14.40 10.23 30.23
C ILE A 139 -13.52 11.27 30.95
N ILE A 140 -12.19 11.09 30.92
CA ILE A 140 -11.22 12.00 31.55
C ILE A 140 -10.74 13.10 30.59
N GLY A 141 -11.31 13.19 29.40
CA GLY A 141 -11.04 14.25 28.42
C GLY A 141 -9.81 14.04 27.55
N GLU A 142 -9.17 12.86 27.55
CA GLU A 142 -8.06 12.55 26.64
C GLU A 142 -8.54 12.19 25.23
N SER A 143 -7.70 12.43 24.24
CA SER A 143 -7.94 12.07 22.83
C SER A 143 -6.70 11.39 22.25
N TYR A 144 -6.75 10.99 20.98
CA TYR A 144 -5.63 10.38 20.25
C TYR A 144 -4.44 11.34 20.22
N LYS A 145 -3.29 10.86 20.70
CA LYS A 145 -2.06 11.65 20.79
C LYS A 145 -1.01 11.05 19.86
N ILE A 146 -0.37 11.89 19.07
CA ILE A 146 0.86 11.53 18.36
C ILE A 146 1.99 11.46 19.40
N GLU A 147 2.58 10.28 19.55
CA GLU A 147 3.76 10.04 20.40
C GLU A 147 5.05 10.44 19.69
N ASP A 148 5.13 10.19 18.38
CA ASP A 148 6.35 10.41 17.58
C ASP A 148 6.01 10.68 16.11
N ILE A 149 6.86 11.47 15.43
CA ILE A 149 6.82 11.70 13.99
C ILE A 149 8.22 11.46 13.39
N SER A 150 8.32 10.46 12.53
CA SER A 150 9.54 10.13 11.81
C SER A 150 9.42 10.38 10.30
N ASP A 151 10.55 10.68 9.65
CA ASP A 151 10.60 10.92 8.21
C ASP A 151 10.59 9.59 7.44
N ILE A 152 9.83 9.56 6.35
CA ILE A 152 9.84 8.46 5.39
C ILE A 152 10.64 8.92 4.16
N TYR A 153 11.80 8.29 3.95
CA TYR A 153 12.68 8.61 2.84
C TYR A 153 12.44 7.73 1.62
N VAL A 154 12.44 8.34 0.44
CA VAL A 154 12.43 7.63 -0.83
C VAL A 154 13.43 8.29 -1.78
N ASP A 155 14.36 7.51 -2.34
CA ASP A 155 15.46 7.99 -3.18
C ASP A 155 16.29 9.14 -2.55
N GLY A 156 16.41 9.15 -1.22
CA GLY A 156 17.18 10.15 -0.48
C GLY A 156 16.42 11.42 -0.11
N GLU A 157 15.16 11.56 -0.53
CA GLU A 157 14.30 12.71 -0.21
C GLU A 157 13.18 12.31 0.76
N VAL A 158 12.71 13.26 1.57
CA VAL A 158 11.57 13.06 2.47
C VAL A 158 10.28 12.99 1.64
N ALA A 159 9.73 11.80 1.51
CA ALA A 159 8.50 11.53 0.76
C ALA A 159 7.24 11.67 1.61
N GLY A 160 7.37 11.62 2.94
CA GLY A 160 6.25 11.74 3.87
C GLY A 160 6.67 11.52 5.31
N TYR A 161 5.68 11.34 6.17
CA TYR A 161 5.84 11.28 7.62
C TYR A 161 5.12 10.08 8.20
N ARG A 162 5.76 9.38 9.14
CA ARG A 162 5.17 8.31 9.92
C ARG A 162 4.84 8.81 11.31
N LEU A 163 3.56 8.82 11.64
CA LEU A 163 3.05 9.17 12.96
C LEU A 163 2.84 7.88 13.75
N LYS A 164 3.36 7.86 14.98
CA LYS A 164 3.00 6.85 15.98
C LYS A 164 1.93 7.44 16.89
N VAL A 165 0.75 6.85 16.92
CA VAL A 165 -0.42 7.37 17.62
C VAL A 165 -0.87 6.38 18.70
N ASN A 166 -1.07 6.90 19.90
CA ASN A 166 -1.61 6.14 21.02
C ASN A 166 -3.15 6.26 21.07
N ILE A 167 -3.83 5.13 21.28
CA ILE A 167 -5.26 5.10 21.59
C ILE A 167 -5.44 5.15 23.10
N PRO A 168 -5.93 6.26 23.68
CA PRO A 168 -6.14 6.35 25.12
C PRO A 168 -7.27 5.42 25.57
N LEU A 169 -7.21 5.00 26.84
CA LEU A 169 -8.22 4.14 27.44
C LEU A 169 -9.64 4.73 27.26
N GLY A 170 -10.58 3.90 26.82
CA GLY A 170 -11.97 4.31 26.58
C GLY A 170 -12.25 4.87 25.18
N LEU A 171 -11.23 4.98 24.31
CA LEU A 171 -11.39 5.18 22.87
C LEU A 171 -11.03 3.91 22.11
N SER A 172 -11.49 3.80 20.86
CA SER A 172 -11.29 2.63 20.01
C SER A 172 -10.64 3.00 18.68
N TYR A 173 -9.99 2.03 18.04
CA TYR A 173 -9.37 2.24 16.73
C TYR A 173 -10.38 2.74 15.68
N GLU A 174 -11.59 2.20 15.68
CA GLU A 174 -12.64 2.52 14.70
C GLU A 174 -13.03 3.99 14.75
N VAL A 175 -13.01 4.62 15.94
CA VAL A 175 -13.32 6.04 16.06
C VAL A 175 -12.22 6.89 15.40
N LEU A 176 -10.95 6.51 15.49
CA LEU A 176 -9.85 7.17 14.78
C LEU A 176 -9.99 6.93 13.26
N GLU A 177 -10.22 5.69 12.85
CA GLU A 177 -10.34 5.31 11.44
C GLU A 177 -11.50 6.05 10.73
N ASN A 178 -12.62 6.26 11.43
CA ASN A 178 -13.74 7.07 10.94
C ASN A 178 -13.39 8.55 10.65
N HIS A 179 -12.24 9.04 11.15
CA HIS A 179 -11.74 10.38 10.86
C HIS A 179 -10.70 10.40 9.71
N LYS A 180 -10.42 9.26 9.07
CA LYS A 180 -9.46 9.13 7.97
C LYS A 180 -9.69 10.15 6.86
N ASP A 181 -10.93 10.39 6.45
CA ASP A 181 -11.24 11.36 5.39
C ASP A 181 -10.83 12.79 5.76
N LEU A 182 -10.94 13.17 7.03
CA LEU A 182 -10.52 14.49 7.51
C LEU A 182 -8.99 14.58 7.61
N ILE A 183 -8.34 13.50 8.05
CA ILE A 183 -6.88 13.36 8.04
C ILE A 183 -6.37 13.52 6.60
N ASP A 184 -6.94 12.78 5.65
CA ASP A 184 -6.54 12.80 4.24
C ASP A 184 -6.68 14.19 3.59
N LYS A 185 -7.76 14.89 3.91
CA LYS A 185 -8.01 16.26 3.40
C LYS A 185 -7.08 17.30 4.01
N SER A 186 -6.68 17.12 5.27
CA SER A 186 -5.94 18.15 6.02
C SER A 186 -4.42 17.95 5.96
N LEU A 187 -3.97 16.69 5.98
CA LEU A 187 -2.55 16.33 6.05
C LEU A 187 -2.01 15.69 4.76
N GLY A 188 -2.89 15.25 3.86
CA GLY A 188 -2.52 14.46 2.68
C GLY A 188 -2.86 12.99 2.85
N LYS A 189 -2.77 12.22 1.75
CA LYS A 189 -3.17 10.80 1.71
C LYS A 189 -2.47 10.03 2.83
N SER A 190 -3.26 9.42 3.71
CA SER A 190 -2.77 8.62 4.82
C SER A 190 -2.96 7.12 4.60
N ILE A 191 -2.14 6.31 5.26
CA ILE A 191 -2.34 4.87 5.43
C ILE A 191 -2.34 4.64 6.93
N ILE A 192 -3.43 4.09 7.45
CA ILE A 192 -3.59 3.83 8.88
C ILE A 192 -3.42 2.32 9.08
N LYS A 193 -2.54 1.94 10.00
CA LYS A 193 -2.31 0.57 10.42
C LYS A 193 -2.42 0.49 11.93
N TRP A 194 -3.05 -0.57 12.43
CA TRP A 194 -3.18 -0.80 13.86
C TRP A 194 -2.49 -2.10 14.24
N ASP A 195 -1.63 -2.00 15.25
CA ASP A 195 -1.09 -3.15 15.96
C ASP A 195 -1.94 -3.35 17.22
N GLU A 196 -2.82 -4.35 17.19
CA GLU A 196 -3.75 -4.66 18.28
C GLU A 196 -3.00 -5.12 19.54
N ASP A 197 -1.93 -5.90 19.38
CA ASP A 197 -1.14 -6.45 20.49
C ASP A 197 -0.43 -5.34 21.27
N LEU A 198 0.09 -4.34 20.56
CA LEU A 198 0.80 -3.20 21.16
C LEU A 198 -0.09 -1.99 21.44
N ASN A 199 -1.36 -2.02 21.00
CA ASN A 199 -2.30 -0.90 21.02
C ASN A 199 -1.70 0.41 20.44
N ILE A 200 -0.98 0.29 19.32
CA ILE A 200 -0.33 1.41 18.63
C ILE A 200 -0.90 1.53 17.23
N VAL A 201 -1.27 2.75 16.85
CA VAL A 201 -1.66 3.09 15.49
C VAL A 201 -0.49 3.76 14.80
N VAL A 202 -0.13 3.26 13.61
CA VAL A 202 0.87 3.86 12.74
C VAL A 202 0.15 4.51 11.56
N ILE A 203 0.37 5.81 11.36
CA ILE A 203 -0.20 6.57 10.25
C ILE A 203 0.92 7.08 9.36
N ASP A 204 1.01 6.56 8.14
CA ASP A 204 1.95 7.09 7.14
C ASP A 204 1.23 8.12 6.28
N ILE A 205 1.77 9.35 6.20
CA ILE A 205 1.21 10.49 5.46
C ILE A 205 2.13 10.84 4.30
N GLU A 206 1.61 10.86 3.07
CA GLU A 206 2.38 11.27 1.89
C GLU A 206 2.48 12.80 1.77
N LYS A 207 3.70 13.35 1.76
CA LYS A 207 3.97 14.80 1.66
C LYS A 207 3.70 15.36 0.26
N GLN A 208 3.98 14.56 -0.77
CA GLN A 208 3.71 14.91 -2.17
C GLN A 208 3.10 13.70 -2.89
N LYS A 209 2.23 13.96 -3.87
CA LYS A 209 1.82 12.92 -4.83
C LYS A 209 3.08 12.43 -5.51
N VAL A 210 3.55 11.25 -5.12
CA VAL A 210 4.72 10.59 -5.71
C VAL A 210 4.60 10.69 -7.24
N ASN A 211 5.59 11.30 -7.90
CA ASN A 211 5.60 11.35 -9.35
C ASN A 211 5.91 9.95 -9.88
N PHE A 212 4.87 9.16 -10.14
CA PHE A 212 4.99 7.77 -10.58
C PHE A 212 5.48 7.59 -12.03
N ASN A 213 6.07 8.60 -12.66
CA ASN A 213 6.87 8.42 -13.87
C ASN A 213 8.21 7.76 -13.48
N TYR A 214 8.16 6.49 -13.09
CA TYR A 214 9.34 5.70 -12.78
C TYR A 214 9.68 4.77 -13.93
N ASP A 215 10.91 4.92 -14.42
CA ASP A 215 11.53 3.94 -15.27
C ASP A 215 11.65 2.61 -14.51
N PHE A 216 11.29 1.54 -15.19
CA PHE A 216 11.42 0.19 -14.64
C PHE A 216 12.88 -0.12 -14.30
N LYS A 217 13.11 -0.47 -13.03
CA LYS A 217 14.35 -1.05 -12.53
C LYS A 217 14.08 -2.49 -12.11
N PRO A 218 14.91 -3.47 -12.53
CA PRO A 218 14.74 -4.85 -12.10
C PRO A 218 14.74 -4.98 -10.58
N VAL A 219 13.70 -5.61 -10.06
CA VAL A 219 13.52 -5.93 -8.64
C VAL A 219 13.86 -7.40 -8.45
N LYS A 220 14.81 -7.69 -7.55
CA LYS A 220 15.16 -9.08 -7.22
C LYS A 220 13.96 -9.76 -6.54
N VAL A 221 13.51 -10.87 -7.11
CA VAL A 221 12.36 -11.65 -6.61
C VAL A 221 12.67 -13.15 -6.60
N GLU A 222 12.07 -13.88 -5.66
CA GLU A 222 12.13 -15.35 -5.65
C GLU A 222 11.30 -15.97 -6.80
N PRO A 223 11.51 -17.23 -7.18
CA PRO A 223 10.78 -17.87 -8.30
C PRO A 223 9.27 -18.00 -8.07
N TYR A 224 8.79 -17.84 -6.83
CA TYR A 224 7.39 -17.85 -6.44
C TYR A 224 6.87 -16.44 -6.12
N GLU A 225 7.54 -15.40 -6.60
CA GLU A 225 7.18 -14.01 -6.37
C GLU A 225 7.02 -13.25 -7.70
N LEU A 226 6.02 -12.35 -7.74
CA LEU A 226 5.80 -11.43 -8.86
C LEU A 226 5.70 -10.00 -8.32
N CYS A 227 6.62 -9.13 -8.74
CA CYS A 227 6.55 -7.70 -8.45
C CYS A 227 5.66 -7.01 -9.49
N VAL A 228 4.47 -6.60 -9.08
CA VAL A 228 3.41 -6.09 -9.97
C VAL A 228 3.42 -4.56 -10.12
N GLY A 229 4.15 -3.87 -9.24
CA GLY A 229 4.20 -2.42 -9.24
C GLY A 229 4.74 -1.86 -7.94
N LEU A 230 4.50 -0.57 -7.76
CA LEU A 230 4.91 0.22 -6.61
C LEU A 230 3.67 0.70 -5.86
N GLY A 231 3.68 0.54 -4.54
CA GLY A 231 2.71 1.14 -3.64
C GLY A 231 3.16 2.52 -3.18
N ASN A 232 2.54 2.97 -2.09
CA ASN A 232 2.91 4.20 -1.41
C ASN A 232 4.41 4.16 -1.01
N PHE A 233 5.06 5.32 -1.03
CA PHE A 233 6.51 5.46 -0.77
C PHE A 233 7.41 4.57 -1.64
N LYS A 234 6.98 4.23 -2.87
CA LYS A 234 7.69 3.34 -3.81
C LYS A 234 8.00 1.96 -3.24
N LYS A 235 7.21 1.47 -2.29
CA LYS A 235 7.37 0.09 -1.80
C LYS A 235 6.98 -0.89 -2.90
N ASN A 236 7.84 -1.86 -3.20
CA ASN A 236 7.51 -2.92 -4.15
C ASN A 236 6.30 -3.72 -3.68
N ILE A 237 5.29 -3.84 -4.54
CA ILE A 237 4.15 -4.72 -4.31
C ILE A 237 4.49 -6.07 -4.91
N ILE A 238 4.74 -7.05 -4.04
CA ILE A 238 5.16 -8.40 -4.41
C ILE A 238 4.05 -9.39 -4.05
N LEU A 239 3.50 -10.05 -5.07
CA LEU A 239 2.63 -11.21 -4.89
C LEU A 239 3.49 -12.41 -4.53
N ASN A 240 3.31 -12.94 -3.31
CA ASN A 240 4.08 -14.07 -2.83
C ASN A 240 3.22 -15.35 -2.83
N PHE A 241 3.43 -16.18 -3.86
CA PHE A 241 2.66 -17.38 -4.12
C PHE A 241 2.91 -18.51 -3.10
N LYS A 242 4.03 -18.45 -2.39
CA LYS A 242 4.33 -19.35 -1.27
C LYS A 242 3.39 -19.09 -0.10
N LYS A 243 3.11 -17.81 0.23
CA LYS A 243 2.26 -17.39 1.34
C LYS A 243 0.77 -17.44 0.96
N LEU A 244 0.40 -16.79 -0.13
CA LEU A 244 -0.96 -16.73 -0.66
C LEU A 244 -0.97 -17.44 -2.02
N PRO A 245 -1.62 -18.59 -2.19
CA PRO A 245 -1.58 -19.32 -3.46
C PRO A 245 -2.46 -18.68 -4.53
N ASN A 246 -1.99 -18.78 -5.78
CA ASN A 246 -2.67 -18.32 -7.00
C ASN A 246 -3.05 -16.83 -6.98
N ALA A 247 -3.41 -16.29 -8.13
CA ALA A 247 -3.76 -14.88 -8.26
C ALA A 247 -4.97 -14.67 -9.17
N LEU A 248 -5.80 -13.70 -8.79
CA LEU A 248 -6.86 -13.13 -9.62
C LEU A 248 -6.57 -11.64 -9.87
N ILE A 249 -6.55 -11.26 -11.14
CA ILE A 249 -6.30 -9.90 -11.59
C ILE A 249 -7.47 -9.41 -12.43
N GLY A 250 -8.27 -8.50 -11.85
CA GLY A 250 -9.47 -7.91 -12.46
C GLY A 250 -9.27 -6.48 -12.96
N GLY A 251 -10.15 -6.01 -13.84
CA GLY A 251 -10.24 -4.60 -14.29
C GLY A 251 -10.60 -4.45 -15.77
N ILE A 252 -11.07 -3.28 -16.20
CA ILE A 252 -11.53 -3.04 -17.60
C ILE A 252 -10.40 -3.10 -18.64
N PRO A 253 -10.70 -3.20 -19.95
CA PRO A 253 -9.72 -2.98 -21.02
C PRO A 253 -8.91 -1.69 -20.81
N CYS A 254 -7.67 -1.67 -21.28
CA CYS A 254 -6.76 -0.50 -21.20
C CYS A 254 -6.39 0.01 -19.79
N SER A 255 -6.87 -0.62 -18.72
CA SER A 255 -6.54 -0.23 -17.34
C SER A 255 -5.11 -0.57 -16.90
N GLY A 256 -4.36 -1.35 -17.68
CA GLY A 256 -2.95 -1.69 -17.39
C GLY A 256 -2.71 -3.09 -16.82
N LYS A 257 -3.72 -3.97 -16.75
CA LYS A 257 -3.58 -5.35 -16.27
C LYS A 257 -2.51 -6.17 -16.99
N SER A 258 -2.65 -6.33 -18.31
CA SER A 258 -1.76 -7.19 -19.10
C SER A 258 -0.32 -6.71 -18.97
N ILE A 259 -0.08 -5.40 -19.16
CA ILE A 259 1.28 -4.83 -19.05
C ILE A 259 1.87 -4.96 -17.65
N ALA A 260 1.07 -4.87 -16.59
CA ALA A 260 1.54 -5.08 -15.22
C ALA A 260 2.03 -6.53 -15.02
N ILE A 261 1.26 -7.51 -15.47
CA ILE A 261 1.65 -8.92 -15.36
C ILE A 261 2.80 -9.26 -16.30
N MET A 262 2.81 -8.75 -17.53
CA MET A 262 3.96 -8.91 -18.44
C MET A 262 5.23 -8.34 -17.81
N THR A 263 5.17 -7.15 -17.23
CA THR A 263 6.32 -6.55 -16.54
C THR A 263 6.77 -7.39 -15.36
N ALA A 264 5.83 -7.89 -14.54
CA ALA A 264 6.13 -8.74 -13.40
C ALA A 264 6.80 -10.06 -13.83
N LEU A 265 6.33 -10.68 -14.92
CA LEU A 265 6.90 -11.91 -15.48
C LEU A 265 8.30 -11.66 -16.06
N MET A 266 8.49 -10.57 -16.81
CA MET A 266 9.80 -10.15 -17.30
C MET A 266 10.77 -9.94 -16.13
N ASN A 267 10.34 -9.23 -15.07
CA ASN A 267 11.13 -9.03 -13.87
C ASN A 267 11.51 -10.35 -13.17
N SER A 268 10.56 -11.29 -13.11
CA SER A 268 10.82 -12.62 -12.54
C SER A 268 11.83 -13.41 -13.38
N CYS A 269 11.76 -13.33 -14.71
CA CYS A 269 12.74 -13.94 -15.61
C CYS A 269 14.14 -13.33 -15.43
N LEU A 270 14.24 -12.02 -15.19
CA LEU A 270 15.52 -11.35 -14.88
C LEU A 270 16.15 -11.84 -13.57
N SER A 271 15.34 -12.26 -12.61
CA SER A 271 15.81 -12.80 -11.32
C SER A 271 16.04 -14.32 -11.36
N ASN A 272 15.33 -15.04 -12.25
CA ASN A 272 15.20 -16.49 -12.22
C ASN A 272 15.34 -17.09 -13.63
N GLY A 273 16.40 -17.88 -13.82
CA GLY A 273 16.58 -18.70 -15.02
C GLY A 273 15.60 -19.89 -15.09
N LYS A 274 15.57 -20.57 -16.24
CA LYS A 274 14.65 -21.69 -16.53
C LYS A 274 14.68 -22.85 -15.55
N ASP A 275 15.81 -23.08 -14.88
CA ASP A 275 15.95 -24.17 -13.89
C ASP A 275 15.21 -23.85 -12.57
N LYS A 276 14.83 -22.58 -12.36
CA LYS A 276 14.08 -22.11 -11.20
C LYS A 276 12.63 -21.76 -11.51
N LEU A 277 12.34 -21.30 -12.73
CA LEU A 277 11.03 -20.80 -13.15
C LEU A 277 10.62 -21.36 -14.52
N GLY A 278 9.42 -21.95 -14.57
CA GLY A 278 8.76 -22.37 -15.81
C GLY A 278 7.41 -21.68 -15.98
N LEU A 279 7.14 -21.18 -17.19
CA LEU A 279 5.92 -20.44 -17.52
C LEU A 279 5.05 -21.21 -18.50
N PHE A 280 3.76 -21.29 -18.21
CA PHE A 280 2.73 -21.85 -19.07
C PHE A 280 1.73 -20.75 -19.40
N PHE A 281 1.33 -20.64 -20.66
CA PHE A 281 0.38 -19.64 -21.11
C PHE A 281 -0.82 -20.32 -21.79
N ASN A 282 -2.02 -20.05 -21.30
CA ASN A 282 -3.27 -20.42 -21.94
C ASN A 282 -3.93 -19.14 -22.48
N MET A 283 -3.92 -18.98 -23.81
CA MET A 283 -4.22 -17.75 -24.53
C MET A 283 -5.32 -18.00 -25.56
N LEU A 284 -6.55 -18.22 -25.09
CA LEU A 284 -7.73 -18.44 -25.96
C LEU A 284 -8.33 -17.11 -26.46
N THR A 285 -7.48 -16.13 -26.77
CA THR A 285 -7.86 -14.79 -27.23
C THR A 285 -7.06 -14.41 -28.46
N ASP A 286 -7.66 -13.64 -29.36
CA ASP A 286 -7.00 -13.14 -30.57
C ASP A 286 -5.94 -12.08 -30.28
N LYS A 287 -6.05 -11.34 -29.16
CA LYS A 287 -5.14 -10.24 -28.81
C LYS A 287 -3.71 -10.70 -28.53
N GLN A 288 -3.56 -11.90 -27.96
CA GLN A 288 -2.28 -12.53 -27.63
C GLN A 288 -1.22 -11.61 -26.98
N ASP A 289 -1.62 -10.82 -25.97
CA ASP A 289 -0.74 -9.84 -25.30
C ASP A 289 0.58 -10.46 -24.80
N PHE A 290 0.55 -11.73 -24.38
CA PHE A 290 1.70 -12.47 -23.85
C PHE A 290 2.58 -13.14 -24.91
N ARG A 291 2.30 -12.95 -26.21
CA ARG A 291 3.09 -13.52 -27.31
C ARG A 291 4.61 -13.25 -27.23
N PRO A 292 5.11 -12.11 -26.71
CA PRO A 292 6.55 -11.91 -26.53
C PRO A 292 7.25 -13.02 -25.74
N PHE A 293 6.54 -13.69 -24.82
CA PHE A 293 7.09 -14.79 -24.00
C PHE A 293 7.18 -16.13 -24.74
N LYS A 294 6.54 -16.28 -25.91
CA LYS A 294 6.41 -17.59 -26.61
C LYS A 294 7.73 -18.30 -26.89
N ASN A 295 8.82 -17.55 -27.11
CA ASN A 295 10.12 -18.08 -27.50
C ASN A 295 11.24 -17.77 -26.49
N ILE A 296 10.92 -17.60 -25.20
CA ILE A 296 11.94 -17.48 -24.14
C ILE A 296 12.24 -18.84 -23.50
N GLU A 297 13.42 -18.97 -22.91
CA GLU A 297 13.86 -20.24 -22.31
C GLU A 297 13.01 -20.73 -21.13
N GLN A 298 12.34 -19.82 -20.41
CA GLN A 298 11.42 -20.13 -19.31
C GLN A 298 10.03 -20.59 -19.81
N CYS A 299 9.67 -20.32 -21.06
CA CYS A 299 8.36 -20.68 -21.60
C CYS A 299 8.27 -22.18 -21.88
N CYS A 300 7.50 -22.88 -21.07
CA CYS A 300 7.28 -24.33 -21.14
C CYS A 300 6.15 -24.72 -22.09
N SER A 301 5.15 -23.85 -22.25
CA SER A 301 4.00 -24.04 -23.16
C SER A 301 3.34 -22.70 -23.47
N TYR A 302 2.95 -22.50 -24.73
CA TYR A 302 2.11 -21.39 -25.17
C TYR A 302 0.94 -21.95 -25.98
N SER A 303 -0.23 -22.00 -25.37
CA SER A 303 -1.42 -22.70 -25.87
C SER A 303 -2.47 -21.72 -26.38
N GLU A 304 -2.77 -21.80 -27.68
CA GLU A 304 -3.64 -20.84 -28.40
C GLU A 304 -4.99 -21.44 -28.80
N THR A 305 -5.20 -22.74 -28.59
CA THR A 305 -6.47 -23.42 -28.87
C THR A 305 -6.97 -24.10 -27.61
N LEU A 306 -8.28 -24.37 -27.54
CA LEU A 306 -8.90 -24.98 -26.37
C LEU A 306 -8.29 -26.35 -26.05
N GLU A 307 -8.01 -27.17 -27.07
CA GLU A 307 -7.37 -28.48 -26.93
C GLU A 307 -5.95 -28.35 -26.35
N LYS A 308 -5.16 -27.39 -26.84
CA LYS A 308 -3.82 -27.12 -26.32
C LYS A 308 -3.87 -26.58 -24.88
N CYS A 309 -4.88 -25.81 -24.53
CA CYS A 309 -5.09 -25.32 -23.17
C CYS A 309 -5.46 -26.46 -22.22
N ILE A 310 -6.29 -27.40 -22.65
CA ILE A 310 -6.60 -28.64 -21.90
C ILE A 310 -5.33 -29.48 -21.72
N GLY A 311 -4.57 -29.72 -22.80
CA GLY A 311 -3.31 -30.48 -22.73
C GLY A 311 -2.26 -29.83 -21.81
N SER A 312 -2.21 -28.49 -21.78
CA SER A 312 -1.38 -27.72 -20.84
C SER A 312 -1.76 -28.00 -19.37
N LEU A 313 -3.05 -27.99 -19.04
CA LEU A 313 -3.54 -28.34 -17.70
C LEU A 313 -3.29 -29.81 -17.33
N GLU A 314 -3.51 -30.74 -18.26
CA GLU A 314 -3.22 -32.16 -18.05
C GLU A 314 -1.74 -32.39 -17.76
N ARG A 315 -0.84 -31.71 -18.48
CA ARG A 315 0.60 -31.75 -18.25
C ARG A 315 0.97 -31.23 -16.86
N LEU A 316 0.40 -30.10 -16.43
CA LEU A 316 0.63 -29.55 -15.09
C LEU A 316 0.09 -30.47 -13.98
N ARG A 317 -1.07 -31.10 -14.20
CA ARG A 317 -1.65 -32.08 -13.27
C ARG A 317 -0.79 -33.33 -13.16
N ASN A 318 -0.24 -33.82 -14.27
CA ASN A 318 0.67 -34.95 -14.25
C ASN A 318 1.98 -34.60 -13.52
N GLU A 319 2.53 -33.43 -13.78
CA GLU A 319 3.72 -32.93 -13.08
C GLU A 319 3.47 -32.84 -11.56
N HIS A 320 2.32 -32.33 -11.13
CA HIS A 320 1.92 -32.34 -9.72
C HIS A 320 1.97 -33.75 -9.10
N LYS A 321 1.39 -34.75 -9.79
CA LYS A 321 1.39 -36.15 -9.33
C LYS A 321 2.81 -36.73 -9.24
N ILE A 322 3.64 -36.45 -10.25
CA ILE A 322 5.05 -36.87 -10.27
C ILE A 322 5.79 -36.27 -9.08
N ARG A 323 5.64 -34.97 -8.83
CA ARG A 323 6.29 -34.26 -7.70
C ARG A 323 5.85 -34.84 -6.35
N ASN A 324 4.56 -35.07 -6.14
CA ASN A 324 4.09 -35.69 -4.90
C ASN A 324 4.64 -37.11 -4.71
N SER A 325 4.72 -37.91 -5.78
CA SER A 325 5.36 -39.22 -5.72
C SER A 325 6.85 -39.13 -5.34
N LEU A 326 7.57 -38.13 -5.88
CA LEU A 326 8.96 -37.87 -5.51
C LEU A 326 9.10 -37.47 -4.04
N PHE A 327 8.21 -36.61 -3.54
CA PHE A 327 8.21 -36.18 -2.14
C PHE A 327 7.99 -37.37 -1.19
N ASN A 328 7.01 -38.23 -1.49
CA ASN A 328 6.69 -39.42 -0.69
C ASN A 328 7.81 -40.47 -0.67
N LYS A 329 8.70 -40.47 -1.67
CA LYS A 329 9.85 -41.39 -1.74
C LYS A 329 11.07 -40.89 -0.98
N CYS A 330 11.05 -39.64 -0.51
CA CYS A 330 12.14 -39.10 0.30
C CYS A 330 12.14 -39.76 1.69
N LYS A 331 13.34 -39.99 2.25
CA LYS A 331 13.48 -40.53 3.62
C LYS A 331 12.98 -39.54 4.67
N GLU A 332 13.18 -38.26 4.43
CA GLU A 332 12.65 -37.17 5.24
C GLU A 332 11.17 -36.91 4.90
N ASN A 333 10.41 -36.42 5.88
CA ASN A 333 9.01 -36.04 5.67
C ASN A 333 8.89 -34.76 4.83
N ILE A 334 9.03 -34.90 3.51
CA ILE A 334 8.93 -33.80 2.54
C ILE A 334 7.46 -33.62 2.14
N THR A 335 6.87 -32.49 2.53
CA THR A 335 5.46 -32.19 2.23
C THR A 335 5.27 -31.17 1.11
N ASN A 336 6.36 -30.51 0.68
CA ASN A 336 6.31 -29.44 -0.31
C ASN A 336 7.63 -29.28 -1.07
N ILE A 337 7.54 -28.61 -2.23
CA ILE A 337 8.66 -28.32 -3.12
C ILE A 337 9.79 -27.54 -2.45
N TYR A 338 9.48 -26.66 -1.50
CA TYR A 338 10.50 -25.83 -0.84
C TYR A 338 11.41 -26.67 0.03
N SER A 339 10.82 -27.62 0.75
CA SER A 339 11.54 -28.57 1.60
C SER A 339 12.34 -29.53 0.72
N TYR A 340 11.73 -30.03 -0.35
CA TYR A 340 12.41 -30.86 -1.35
C TYR A 340 13.66 -30.16 -1.94
N ASN A 341 13.52 -28.91 -2.39
CA ASN A 341 14.60 -28.16 -3.04
C ASN A 341 15.74 -27.75 -2.10
N LYS A 342 15.58 -27.89 -0.77
CA LYS A 342 16.68 -27.71 0.19
C LYS A 342 17.65 -28.89 0.17
N ILE A 343 17.14 -30.11 -0.01
CA ILE A 343 17.94 -31.35 0.07
C ILE A 343 18.25 -31.95 -1.31
N ALA A 344 17.44 -31.64 -2.33
CA ALA A 344 17.58 -32.25 -3.64
C ALA A 344 18.77 -31.69 -4.42
N LYS A 345 19.57 -32.60 -5.01
CA LYS A 345 20.61 -32.25 -5.99
C LYS A 345 20.00 -31.62 -7.25
N ASN A 346 18.91 -32.24 -7.75
CA ASN A 346 18.15 -31.76 -8.90
C ASN A 346 16.92 -31.00 -8.39
N LYS A 347 17.05 -29.69 -8.26
CA LYS A 347 15.96 -28.82 -7.81
C LYS A 347 14.87 -28.73 -8.87
N LEU A 348 13.63 -28.66 -8.41
CA LEU A 348 12.45 -28.51 -9.27
C LEU A 348 12.09 -27.03 -9.41
N PRO A 349 11.77 -26.54 -10.62
CA PRO A 349 11.35 -25.17 -10.81
C PRO A 349 9.94 -24.93 -10.28
N ILE A 350 9.67 -23.70 -9.86
CA ILE A 350 8.30 -23.20 -9.69
C ILE A 350 7.67 -23.08 -11.07
N LEU A 351 6.43 -23.55 -11.20
CA LEU A 351 5.66 -23.46 -12.43
C LEU A 351 4.52 -22.47 -12.26
N MET A 352 4.41 -21.50 -13.15
CA MET A 352 3.27 -20.56 -13.18
C MET A 352 2.47 -20.74 -14.46
N LEU A 353 1.16 -20.94 -14.30
CA LEU A 353 0.18 -20.92 -15.38
C LEU A 353 -0.48 -19.56 -15.45
N ILE A 354 -0.35 -18.89 -16.59
CA ILE A 354 -0.97 -17.60 -16.87
C ILE A 354 -2.16 -17.87 -17.80
N ILE A 355 -3.34 -17.45 -17.37
CA ILE A 355 -4.58 -17.54 -18.15
C ILE A 355 -5.01 -16.11 -18.44
N ASP A 356 -4.97 -15.75 -19.72
CA ASP A 356 -5.54 -14.47 -20.16
C ASP A 356 -7.03 -14.64 -20.45
N GLU A 357 -7.81 -13.69 -19.96
CA GLU A 357 -9.28 -13.66 -19.99
C GLU A 357 -9.96 -15.02 -19.74
N ILE A 358 -10.15 -15.37 -18.46
CA ILE A 358 -10.83 -16.61 -18.08
C ILE A 358 -12.26 -16.74 -18.63
N ALA A 359 -12.93 -15.62 -18.93
CA ALA A 359 -14.27 -15.63 -19.50
C ALA A 359 -14.35 -16.39 -20.84
N ASN A 360 -13.25 -16.45 -21.62
CA ASN A 360 -13.21 -17.20 -22.88
C ASN A 360 -13.32 -18.72 -22.68
N PHE A 361 -13.05 -19.21 -21.47
CA PHE A 361 -13.19 -20.61 -21.10
C PHE A 361 -14.54 -20.95 -20.47
N LYS A 362 -15.45 -19.96 -20.35
CA LYS A 362 -16.84 -20.18 -19.90
C LYS A 362 -17.66 -20.76 -21.06
N GLU A 363 -18.51 -21.73 -20.73
CA GLU A 363 -19.54 -22.25 -21.63
C GLU A 363 -20.47 -21.10 -22.05
N ASP A 364 -20.69 -20.96 -23.35
CA ASP A 364 -21.65 -20.03 -23.96
C ASP A 364 -22.82 -20.81 -24.53
N ASP A 365 -24.04 -20.26 -24.49
CA ASP A 365 -25.22 -20.94 -25.03
C ASP A 365 -25.08 -21.25 -26.52
N THR A 366 -24.34 -20.41 -27.25
CA THR A 366 -24.03 -20.55 -28.68
C THR A 366 -22.95 -21.58 -28.99
N ASP A 367 -22.21 -22.08 -27.99
CA ASP A 367 -21.19 -23.11 -28.20
C ASP A 367 -21.82 -24.44 -28.65
N SER A 368 -21.12 -25.15 -29.56
CA SER A 368 -21.48 -26.52 -29.91
C SER A 368 -21.33 -27.47 -28.69
N PRO A 369 -22.03 -28.61 -28.66
CA PRO A 369 -21.91 -29.58 -27.57
C PRO A 369 -20.48 -30.04 -27.28
N ASP A 370 -19.65 -30.18 -28.33
CA ASP A 370 -18.22 -30.52 -28.20
C ASP A 370 -17.42 -29.40 -27.51
N ILE A 371 -17.64 -28.14 -27.91
CA ILE A 371 -16.96 -26.99 -27.28
C ILE A 371 -17.38 -26.86 -25.82
N LYS A 372 -18.68 -27.01 -25.51
CA LYS A 372 -19.19 -27.02 -24.12
C LYS A 372 -18.50 -28.11 -23.29
N ALA A 373 -18.42 -29.34 -23.80
CA ALA A 373 -17.75 -30.44 -23.11
C ALA A 373 -16.25 -30.17 -22.86
N LYS A 374 -15.55 -29.59 -23.83
CA LYS A 374 -14.13 -29.19 -23.69
C LYS A 374 -13.93 -28.08 -22.66
N LYS A 375 -14.76 -27.02 -22.68
CA LYS A 375 -14.74 -25.95 -21.68
C LYS A 375 -15.05 -26.47 -20.28
N LYS A 376 -16.03 -27.37 -20.13
CA LYS A 376 -16.32 -28.06 -18.88
C LYS A 376 -15.13 -28.87 -18.35
N LYS A 377 -14.47 -29.63 -19.23
CA LYS A 377 -13.25 -30.39 -18.91
C LYS A 377 -12.13 -29.44 -18.47
N TYR A 378 -11.92 -28.34 -19.19
CA TYR A 378 -10.94 -27.31 -18.84
C TYR A 378 -11.18 -26.75 -17.45
N ASN A 379 -12.40 -26.29 -17.16
CA ASN A 379 -12.76 -25.71 -15.86
C ASN A 379 -12.63 -26.73 -14.72
N LYS A 380 -12.97 -28.01 -14.95
CA LYS A 380 -12.74 -29.09 -13.98
C LYS A 380 -11.26 -29.26 -13.66
N LEU A 381 -10.40 -29.31 -14.68
CA LEU A 381 -8.95 -29.46 -14.50
C LEU A 381 -8.33 -28.25 -13.80
N LEU A 382 -8.76 -27.04 -14.17
CA LEU A 382 -8.31 -25.80 -13.56
C LEU A 382 -8.64 -25.75 -12.06
N ASN A 383 -9.88 -26.06 -11.69
CA ASN A 383 -10.30 -26.11 -10.28
C ASN A 383 -9.46 -27.10 -9.46
N LEU A 384 -9.24 -28.30 -10.01
CA LEU A 384 -8.40 -29.31 -9.35
C LEU A 384 -6.97 -28.82 -9.17
N LEU A 385 -6.39 -28.17 -10.18
CA LEU A 385 -5.04 -27.63 -10.12
C LEU A 385 -4.90 -26.54 -9.05
N CYS A 386 -5.81 -25.55 -9.04
CA CYS A 386 -5.80 -24.47 -8.05
C CYS A 386 -5.93 -24.99 -6.61
N ARG A 387 -6.75 -26.04 -6.40
CA ARG A 387 -7.00 -26.64 -5.09
C ARG A 387 -5.81 -27.41 -4.53
N GLU A 388 -5.11 -28.17 -5.36
CA GLU A 388 -4.19 -29.21 -4.87
C GLU A 388 -2.71 -28.90 -5.14
N ALA A 389 -2.38 -28.06 -6.13
CA ALA A 389 -1.02 -28.02 -6.67
C ALA A 389 -0.03 -27.10 -5.94
N ARG A 390 -0.48 -26.35 -4.93
CA ARG A 390 0.35 -25.42 -4.14
C ARG A 390 1.60 -26.10 -3.56
N ASN A 391 1.43 -27.28 -2.97
CA ASN A 391 2.53 -27.99 -2.31
C ASN A 391 3.63 -28.39 -3.31
N SER A 392 3.24 -28.68 -4.55
CA SER A 392 4.12 -29.06 -5.65
C SER A 392 4.76 -27.87 -6.37
N GLY A 393 4.49 -26.63 -5.93
CA GLY A 393 5.05 -25.42 -6.52
C GLY A 393 4.47 -25.07 -7.89
N ILE A 394 3.20 -25.37 -8.12
CA ILE A 394 2.47 -24.97 -9.32
C ILE A 394 1.44 -23.93 -8.91
N TYR A 395 1.49 -22.77 -9.55
CA TYR A 395 0.63 -21.62 -9.26
C TYR A 395 -0.11 -21.15 -10.50
N VAL A 396 -1.29 -20.58 -10.30
CA VAL A 396 -2.14 -20.07 -11.38
C VAL A 396 -2.33 -18.57 -11.21
N VAL A 397 -2.21 -17.83 -12.31
CA VAL A 397 -2.45 -16.39 -12.43
C VAL A 397 -3.55 -16.20 -13.44
N ILE A 398 -4.71 -15.71 -12.99
CA ILE A 398 -5.90 -15.53 -13.81
C ILE A 398 -6.14 -14.04 -14.04
N LEU A 399 -6.23 -13.63 -15.30
CA LEU A 399 -6.67 -12.29 -15.68
C LEU A 399 -8.14 -12.33 -16.13
N SER A 400 -8.89 -11.30 -15.77
CA SER A 400 -10.27 -11.11 -16.28
C SER A 400 -10.61 -9.64 -16.44
N GLN A 401 -11.26 -9.30 -17.56
CA GLN A 401 -11.79 -7.96 -17.83
C GLN A 401 -13.15 -7.75 -17.18
N ARG A 402 -13.95 -8.82 -17.13
CA ARG A 402 -15.26 -8.86 -16.49
C ARG A 402 -15.27 -10.00 -15.49
N ALA A 403 -14.85 -9.69 -14.26
CA ALA A 403 -15.15 -10.54 -13.12
C ALA A 403 -16.65 -10.37 -12.79
N GLY A 404 -17.54 -10.91 -13.63
CA GLY A 404 -18.92 -11.13 -13.22
C GLY A 404 -18.99 -12.40 -12.39
N GLU A 405 -20.03 -12.55 -11.55
CA GLU A 405 -20.27 -13.79 -10.78
C GLU A 405 -20.25 -15.03 -11.69
N ASP A 406 -20.64 -14.82 -12.93
CA ASP A 406 -20.79 -15.72 -14.04
C ASP A 406 -19.51 -16.29 -14.65
N SER A 407 -18.38 -15.57 -14.63
CA SER A 407 -17.16 -15.99 -15.34
C SER A 407 -16.18 -16.77 -14.48
N ILE A 408 -16.20 -16.54 -13.17
CA ILE A 408 -15.32 -17.22 -12.21
C ILE A 408 -16.18 -17.78 -11.08
N GLY A 409 -16.45 -19.08 -11.12
CA GLY A 409 -17.27 -19.74 -10.10
C GLY A 409 -16.73 -19.54 -8.69
N VAL A 410 -17.63 -19.46 -7.70
CA VAL A 410 -17.32 -19.22 -6.27
C VAL A 410 -16.21 -20.16 -5.76
N SER A 411 -16.28 -21.44 -6.14
CA SER A 411 -15.28 -22.45 -5.78
C SER A 411 -13.88 -22.09 -6.25
N LEU A 412 -13.73 -21.62 -7.50
CA LEU A 412 -12.44 -21.23 -8.04
C LEU A 412 -11.90 -19.99 -7.31
N ARG A 413 -12.75 -18.99 -7.04
CA ARG A 413 -12.37 -17.75 -6.33
C ARG A 413 -11.79 -18.03 -4.95
N GLY A 414 -12.32 -19.03 -4.23
CA GLY A 414 -11.82 -19.45 -2.92
C GLY A 414 -10.35 -19.90 -2.92
N PHE A 415 -9.79 -20.29 -4.07
CA PHE A 415 -8.40 -20.71 -4.20
C PHE A 415 -7.47 -19.62 -4.77
N LEU A 416 -7.99 -18.43 -5.11
CA LEU A 416 -7.23 -17.31 -5.66
C LEU A 416 -6.98 -16.26 -4.56
N CYS A 417 -5.90 -16.46 -3.80
CA CYS A 417 -5.66 -15.69 -2.58
C CYS A 417 -4.95 -14.36 -2.83
N ASN A 418 -4.13 -14.23 -3.88
CA ASN A 418 -3.64 -12.91 -4.29
C ASN A 418 -4.70 -12.23 -5.16
N LYS A 419 -5.22 -11.07 -4.74
CA LYS A 419 -6.25 -10.34 -5.48
C LYS A 419 -5.76 -8.95 -5.83
N ILE A 420 -5.77 -8.63 -7.12
CA ILE A 420 -5.50 -7.30 -7.63
C ILE A 420 -6.68 -6.86 -8.49
N CYS A 421 -7.14 -5.63 -8.29
CA CYS A 421 -8.21 -5.06 -9.11
C CYS A 421 -7.76 -3.70 -9.64
N PHE A 422 -7.54 -3.64 -10.94
CA PHE A 422 -7.47 -2.38 -11.66
C PHE A 422 -8.87 -1.77 -11.77
N LYS A 423 -8.96 -0.56 -12.33
CA LYS A 423 -10.23 0.15 -12.53
C LYS A 423 -11.34 -0.79 -13.04
N GLN A 424 -12.49 -0.77 -12.38
CA GLN A 424 -13.72 -1.41 -12.83
C GLN A 424 -14.81 -0.37 -13.09
N ASN A 425 -15.78 -0.71 -13.95
CA ASN A 425 -16.93 0.17 -14.23
C ASN A 425 -17.98 0.12 -13.12
N THR A 426 -18.13 -1.02 -12.45
CA THR A 426 -19.16 -1.22 -11.42
C THR A 426 -18.57 -1.84 -10.16
N LYS A 427 -19.24 -1.62 -9.02
CA LYS A 427 -18.80 -2.11 -7.71
C LYS A 427 -18.89 -3.64 -7.66
N GLU A 428 -19.90 -4.23 -8.29
CA GLU A 428 -20.14 -5.68 -8.31
C GLU A 428 -19.00 -6.43 -9.02
N ALA A 429 -18.51 -5.89 -10.14
CA ALA A 429 -17.37 -6.46 -10.85
C ALA A 429 -16.06 -6.36 -10.03
N ALA A 430 -15.87 -5.25 -9.33
CA ALA A 430 -14.74 -5.08 -8.42
C ALA A 430 -14.84 -6.01 -7.21
N TYR A 431 -16.03 -6.14 -6.62
CA TYR A 431 -16.31 -7.02 -5.51
C TYR A 431 -16.12 -8.48 -5.87
N THR A 432 -16.51 -8.91 -7.07
CA THR A 432 -16.24 -10.29 -7.52
C THR A 432 -14.74 -10.59 -7.58
N THR A 433 -13.91 -9.59 -7.86
CA THR A 433 -12.44 -9.72 -7.87
C THR A 433 -11.86 -9.72 -6.46
N LEU A 434 -12.25 -8.74 -5.64
CA LEU A 434 -11.63 -8.45 -4.34
C LEU A 434 -12.31 -9.19 -3.17
N GLY A 435 -13.62 -9.36 -3.23
CA GLY A 435 -14.43 -9.91 -2.13
C GLY A 435 -14.58 -8.96 -0.95
N ASN A 436 -14.26 -7.69 -1.13
CA ASN A 436 -14.32 -6.65 -0.11
C ASN A 436 -14.97 -5.38 -0.68
N ASP A 437 -15.94 -4.84 0.07
CA ASP A 437 -16.78 -3.74 -0.36
C ASP A 437 -16.07 -2.38 -0.40
N GLU A 438 -15.18 -2.11 0.56
CA GLU A 438 -14.37 -0.90 0.59
C GLU A 438 -13.30 -0.94 -0.51
N ALA A 439 -12.66 -2.09 -0.70
CA ALA A 439 -11.73 -2.30 -1.80
C ALA A 439 -12.43 -2.13 -3.17
N ALA A 440 -13.68 -2.60 -3.30
CA ALA A 440 -14.45 -2.45 -4.52
C ALA A 440 -14.81 -0.98 -4.82
N LYS A 441 -15.21 -0.20 -3.81
CA LYS A 441 -15.42 1.26 -3.95
C LYS A 441 -14.15 1.97 -4.40
N LEU A 442 -13.01 1.58 -3.86
CA LEU A 442 -11.73 2.15 -4.25
C LEU A 442 -11.36 1.78 -5.69
N ALA A 443 -11.58 0.54 -6.11
CA ALA A 443 -11.30 0.10 -7.47
C ALA A 443 -12.13 0.86 -8.52
N ILE A 444 -13.39 1.19 -8.23
CA ILE A 444 -14.23 2.00 -9.13
C ILE A 444 -13.90 3.50 -9.09
N SER A 445 -13.13 4.00 -8.11
CA SER A 445 -12.69 5.40 -8.09
C SER A 445 -11.35 5.62 -8.80
N LEU A 446 -10.64 4.54 -9.15
CA LEU A 446 -9.35 4.61 -9.84
C LEU A 446 -9.42 5.36 -11.18
N ASP A 447 -8.28 5.96 -11.53
CA ASP A 447 -8.08 6.61 -12.82
C ASP A 447 -7.43 5.60 -13.80
N VAL A 448 -8.15 5.27 -14.86
CA VAL A 448 -7.74 4.28 -15.86
C VAL A 448 -6.41 4.65 -16.53
N ASN A 449 -6.13 5.95 -16.69
CA ASN A 449 -4.92 6.44 -17.36
C ASN A 449 -3.68 6.35 -16.47
N LYS A 450 -3.86 6.16 -15.16
CA LYS A 450 -2.75 6.09 -14.20
C LYS A 450 -2.26 4.67 -13.95
N ARG A 451 -2.87 3.63 -14.56
CA ARG A 451 -2.51 2.20 -14.33
C ARG A 451 -2.44 1.84 -12.84
N THR A 452 -3.34 2.45 -12.07
CA THR A 452 -3.48 2.19 -10.64
C THR A 452 -4.31 0.94 -10.42
N PHE A 453 -4.07 0.27 -9.31
CA PHE A 453 -4.80 -0.92 -8.91
C PHE A 453 -4.97 -0.95 -7.39
N VAL A 454 -6.03 -1.60 -6.93
CA VAL A 454 -6.24 -1.97 -5.53
C VAL A 454 -5.69 -3.37 -5.33
N TYR A 455 -5.06 -3.63 -4.20
CA TYR A 455 -4.65 -4.96 -3.78
C TYR A 455 -4.98 -5.15 -2.31
N GLU A 456 -5.29 -6.38 -1.96
CA GLU A 456 -5.51 -6.80 -0.57
C GLU A 456 -4.31 -7.65 -0.13
N ASN A 457 -3.69 -7.28 0.98
CA ASN A 457 -2.62 -8.04 1.60
C ASN A 457 -2.98 -8.34 3.07
N ILE A 458 -2.06 -8.96 3.81
CA ILE A 458 -2.28 -9.27 5.22
C ILE A 458 -2.38 -8.02 6.12
N ASP A 459 -1.88 -6.87 5.63
CA ASP A 459 -1.91 -5.58 6.33
C ASP A 459 -3.18 -4.76 5.98
N GLY A 460 -4.07 -5.27 5.11
CA GLY A 460 -5.29 -4.60 4.68
C GLY A 460 -5.35 -4.25 3.18
N ILE A 461 -6.13 -3.23 2.86
CA ILE A 461 -6.42 -2.78 1.49
C ILE A 461 -5.57 -1.56 1.18
N ASP A 462 -4.87 -1.58 0.05
CA ASP A 462 -4.07 -0.44 -0.40
C ASP A 462 -4.08 -0.33 -1.94
N THR A 463 -3.56 0.78 -2.44
CA THR A 463 -3.40 1.06 -3.86
C THR A 463 -1.96 0.94 -4.30
N GLY A 464 -1.75 0.37 -5.47
CA GLY A 464 -0.50 0.37 -6.20
C GLY A 464 -0.63 1.00 -7.56
N ARG A 465 0.51 1.19 -8.21
CA ARG A 465 0.61 1.56 -9.62
C ARG A 465 1.58 0.63 -10.31
N SER A 466 1.20 0.13 -11.49
CA SER A 466 2.10 -0.73 -12.25
C SER A 466 3.28 0.06 -12.82
N PHE A 467 4.39 -0.64 -13.06
CA PHE A 467 5.56 -0.03 -13.69
C PHE A 467 5.24 0.50 -15.08
N ILE A 468 5.87 1.61 -15.44
CA ILE A 468 5.89 2.11 -16.81
C ILE A 468 7.13 1.51 -17.46
N VAL A 469 6.92 0.60 -18.41
CA VAL A 469 7.98 0.02 -19.21
C VAL A 469 7.70 0.38 -20.64
N ASP A 470 8.65 1.07 -21.28
CA ASP A 470 8.65 1.27 -22.72
C ASP A 470 8.84 -0.08 -23.42
N ASP A 471 8.21 -0.25 -24.59
CA ASP A 471 8.30 -1.47 -25.38
C ASP A 471 9.75 -1.82 -25.75
N ASP A 472 10.61 -0.84 -25.98
CA ASP A 472 12.03 -1.05 -26.27
C ASP A 472 12.76 -1.63 -25.05
N ILE A 473 12.51 -1.09 -23.86
CA ILE A 473 13.08 -1.59 -22.60
C ILE A 473 12.58 -3.01 -22.32
N PHE A 474 11.29 -3.25 -22.53
CA PHE A 474 10.67 -4.55 -22.35
C PHE A 474 11.30 -5.59 -23.30
N ASN A 475 11.33 -5.28 -24.59
CA ASN A 475 11.87 -6.16 -25.62
C ASN A 475 13.36 -6.42 -25.42
N LYS A 476 14.15 -5.39 -25.10
CA LYS A 476 15.59 -5.52 -24.81
C LYS A 476 15.86 -6.47 -23.65
N ASN A 477 15.08 -6.38 -22.58
CA ASN A 477 15.24 -7.28 -21.44
C ASN A 477 14.80 -8.71 -21.76
N LEU A 478 13.71 -8.88 -22.50
CA LEU A 478 13.19 -10.20 -22.86
C LEU A 478 14.08 -10.92 -23.90
N GLN A 479 14.73 -10.18 -24.80
CA GLN A 479 15.67 -10.72 -25.79
C GLN A 479 16.81 -11.53 -25.18
N LYS A 480 17.24 -11.21 -23.96
CA LYS A 480 18.27 -11.94 -23.22
C LYS A 480 17.95 -13.43 -23.02
N PHE A 481 16.66 -13.78 -23.08
CA PHE A 481 16.15 -15.12 -22.84
C PHE A 481 15.64 -15.81 -24.11
N LYS A 482 15.64 -15.11 -25.26
CA LYS A 482 15.13 -15.68 -26.50
C LYS A 482 15.98 -16.87 -26.93
N VAL A 483 15.33 -18.01 -27.12
CA VAL A 483 15.93 -19.19 -27.73
C VAL A 483 15.67 -19.16 -29.23
N LYS A 484 16.72 -19.38 -30.05
CA LYS A 484 16.53 -19.70 -31.46
C LYS A 484 15.64 -20.94 -31.52
N LYS A 485 14.51 -20.86 -32.23
CA LYS A 485 13.55 -21.96 -32.44
C LYS A 485 14.33 -23.24 -32.79
N THR A 486 14.64 -24.03 -31.77
CA THR A 486 15.28 -25.31 -31.91
C THR A 486 14.46 -26.25 -31.05
N SER A 487 13.89 -27.21 -31.75
CA SER A 487 13.08 -28.37 -31.40
C SER A 487 13.48 -29.19 -30.16
N ARG A 488 14.43 -28.73 -29.33
CA ARG A 488 15.04 -29.51 -28.25
C ARG A 488 14.12 -29.80 -27.07
N PHE A 489 13.13 -28.95 -26.79
CA PHE A 489 12.21 -29.19 -25.66
C PHE A 489 11.10 -30.18 -26.01
N GLU A 490 10.65 -30.28 -27.26
CA GLU A 490 9.74 -31.36 -27.66
C GLU A 490 10.45 -32.71 -27.76
N GLU A 491 11.72 -32.73 -28.19
CA GLU A 491 12.53 -33.97 -28.30
C GLU A 491 12.85 -34.62 -26.95
N LYS A 492 13.25 -33.83 -25.94
CA LYS A 492 13.59 -34.40 -24.61
C LYS A 492 12.39 -35.07 -23.93
N PHE A 493 11.15 -34.64 -24.25
CA PHE A 493 9.94 -35.22 -23.69
C PHE A 493 9.38 -36.38 -24.51
N LYS A 494 9.50 -36.37 -25.84
CA LYS A 494 9.20 -37.56 -26.67
C LYS A 494 10.08 -38.76 -26.30
N ASN A 495 11.34 -38.53 -25.95
CA ASN A 495 12.27 -39.60 -25.58
C ASN A 495 12.01 -40.18 -24.17
N LYS A 496 11.44 -39.40 -23.25
CA LYS A 496 11.07 -39.89 -21.90
C LYS A 496 9.73 -40.63 -21.85
N ALA A 497 8.81 -40.34 -22.78
CA ALA A 497 7.57 -41.09 -22.91
C ALA A 497 7.80 -42.48 -23.55
N LYS A 498 8.77 -42.62 -24.47
CA LYS A 498 9.16 -43.91 -25.05
C LYS A 498 9.90 -44.83 -24.06
N SER A 499 10.55 -44.29 -23.03
CA SER A 499 11.25 -45.10 -22.02
C SER A 499 10.36 -45.64 -20.90
N ILE A 500 9.05 -45.36 -20.93
CA ILE A 500 8.07 -45.85 -19.92
C ILE A 500 7.13 -46.91 -20.51
N SER A 501 7.20 -47.18 -21.83
CA SER A 501 6.42 -48.25 -22.48
C SER A 501 7.16 -49.58 -22.62
N TYR A 502 8.34 -49.73 -22.01
CA TYR A 502 9.07 -51.00 -21.88
C TYR A 502 9.78 -51.04 -20.53
N SER A 503 9.02 -51.33 -19.47
CA SER A 503 9.50 -51.92 -18.21
C SER A 503 8.32 -52.41 -17.40
#